data_AF-A0A2J6I6R8-F1
#
_entry.id   AF-A0A2J6I6R8-F1
#
_cell.length_a   1.000
_cell.length_b   1.000
_cell.length_c   1.000
_cell.angle_alpha   90.00
_cell.angle_beta   90.00
_cell.angle_gamma   90.00
#
_symmetry.space_group_name_H-M   'P 1'
#
loop_
_entity.id
_entity.type
_entity.pdbx_description
1 polymer ?
#
loop_
_entity_poly.entity_id
_entity_poly.type
_entity_poly.pdbx_seq_one_letter_code
_entity_poly.pdbx_strand_id
1 'polypeptide(L)'
;MKIKNSSNNSLFTYSFLGILLIIFIGLTISKSSEHRSHFIDGDGSGHYAWLSALFINHSLDFNEVFEAEKQRKGLDYQGHNYHKINGTTINKFPPGTAFLIMPFFLLAMLLSYIFGLQVDGYNFLFQYGVGIAAVFWCWVGLLYLFKLLKSYKLNTQASLIFVAAALLSTNLFAYTFLIPSFSHVYSFAAISVLLYFVRKYFLGQKLSHLIFAAIALGLVFMIRPVNIIIIIALPMLAENWLNFKDTVFQKLKSLRFLLAIILVIIATSPYLLINYLQTSHIFYFGYQGEGFYWSRPEILNFLFSFRKGWFIYTPFYLLL
;
A
#
# COMPACT_ATOMS: atom_id res chain seq x y z
N MET A 1 -13.82 -31.68 -22.11
CA MET A 1 -12.44 -31.25 -22.42
C MET A 1 -11.90 -30.45 -21.24
N LYS A 2 -11.21 -31.11 -20.30
CA LYS A 2 -10.62 -30.48 -19.10
C LYS A 2 -9.36 -29.71 -19.53
N ILE A 3 -9.40 -28.39 -19.44
CA ILE A 3 -8.29 -27.52 -19.85
C ILE A 3 -7.15 -27.66 -18.83
N LYS A 4 -6.05 -28.24 -19.32
CA LYS A 4 -4.74 -28.34 -18.68
C LYS A 4 -4.01 -26.98 -18.77
N ASN A 5 -4.53 -25.92 -18.14
CA ASN A 5 -3.96 -24.55 -18.19
C ASN A 5 -3.43 -24.01 -16.85
N SER A 6 -3.47 -24.78 -15.75
CA SER A 6 -3.03 -24.21 -14.45
C SER A 6 -1.50 -24.11 -14.32
N SER A 7 -0.72 -25.00 -14.95
CA SER A 7 0.75 -25.03 -14.79
C SER A 7 1.48 -23.90 -15.54
N ASN A 8 1.00 -23.49 -16.72
CA ASN A 8 1.64 -22.42 -17.49
C ASN A 8 1.41 -21.03 -16.85
N ASN A 9 0.29 -20.86 -16.17
CA ASN A 9 -0.04 -19.59 -15.51
C ASN A 9 0.76 -19.37 -14.22
N SER A 10 1.06 -20.43 -13.46
CA SER A 10 1.88 -20.32 -12.25
C SER A 10 3.33 -19.98 -12.59
N LEU A 11 3.92 -20.68 -13.56
CA LEU A 11 5.29 -20.40 -14.03
C LEU A 11 5.44 -18.95 -14.47
N PHE A 12 4.54 -18.45 -15.33
CA PHE A 12 4.53 -17.07 -15.78
C PHE A 12 4.45 -16.07 -14.62
N THR A 13 3.62 -16.36 -13.62
CA THR A 13 3.42 -15.49 -12.46
C THR A 13 4.70 -15.40 -11.61
N TYR A 14 5.39 -16.53 -11.37
CA TYR A 14 6.65 -16.54 -10.62
C TYR A 14 7.81 -15.93 -11.41
N SER A 15 7.87 -16.16 -12.73
CA SER A 15 8.84 -15.52 -13.60
C SER A 15 8.74 -14.00 -13.55
N PHE A 16 7.52 -13.45 -13.46
CA PHE A 16 7.32 -12.01 -13.35
C PHE A 16 7.86 -11.43 -12.04
N LEU A 17 7.64 -12.10 -10.90
CA LEU A 17 8.25 -11.70 -9.62
C LEU A 17 9.79 -11.76 -9.71
N GLY A 18 10.34 -12.82 -10.31
CA GLY A 18 11.78 -12.96 -10.54
C GLY A 18 12.36 -11.80 -11.35
N ILE A 19 11.69 -11.38 -12.41
CA ILE A 19 12.10 -10.21 -13.21
C ILE A 19 12.12 -8.93 -12.36
N LEU A 20 11.08 -8.68 -11.57
CA LEU A 20 11.02 -7.48 -10.71
C LEU A 20 12.13 -7.50 -9.65
N LEU A 21 12.44 -8.66 -9.08
CA LEU A 21 13.56 -8.82 -8.16
C LEU A 21 14.91 -8.58 -8.83
N ILE A 22 15.10 -9.08 -10.06
CA ILE A 22 16.32 -8.82 -10.84
C ILE A 22 16.49 -7.32 -11.11
N ILE A 23 15.41 -6.63 -11.49
CA ILE A 23 15.42 -5.17 -11.69
C ILE A 23 15.79 -4.47 -10.38
N PHE A 24 15.17 -4.83 -9.26
CA PHE A 24 15.48 -4.25 -7.95
C PHE A 24 16.96 -4.46 -7.57
N ILE A 25 17.47 -5.68 -7.73
CA ILE A 25 18.87 -6.01 -7.44
C ILE A 25 19.80 -5.21 -8.36
N GLY A 26 19.54 -5.18 -9.67
CA GLY A 26 20.35 -4.45 -10.64
C GLY A 26 20.40 -2.95 -10.34
N LEU A 27 19.25 -2.34 -10.05
CA LEU A 27 19.19 -0.93 -9.65
C LEU A 27 19.91 -0.68 -8.33
N THR A 28 19.78 -1.57 -7.36
CA THR A 28 20.44 -1.41 -6.06
C THR A 28 21.96 -1.52 -6.17
N ILE A 29 22.46 -2.45 -6.99
CA ILE A 29 23.89 -2.59 -7.28
C ILE A 29 24.43 -1.36 -8.03
N SER A 30 23.62 -0.75 -8.89
CA SER A 30 24.00 0.46 -9.63
C SER A 30 24.14 1.72 -8.76
N LYS A 31 23.57 1.73 -7.55
CA LYS A 31 23.71 2.84 -6.61
C LYS A 31 25.13 2.91 -6.03
N SER A 32 25.59 4.12 -5.71
CA SER A 32 26.82 4.33 -4.95
C SER A 32 26.78 3.54 -3.63
N SER A 33 27.93 3.10 -3.11
CA SER A 33 28.02 2.30 -1.88
C SER A 33 27.24 2.92 -0.72
N GLU A 34 27.33 4.24 -0.59
CA GLU A 34 26.61 5.04 0.40
C GLU A 34 25.09 4.94 0.24
N HIS A 35 24.54 4.85 -0.97
CA HIS A 35 23.09 4.89 -1.21
C HIS A 35 22.45 3.50 -1.41
N ARG A 36 23.22 2.40 -1.39
CA ARG A 36 22.68 1.04 -1.67
C ARG A 36 21.67 0.56 -0.63
N SER A 37 21.75 1.08 0.59
CA SER A 37 20.90 0.66 1.71
C SER A 37 20.05 1.80 2.29
N HIS A 38 19.80 2.88 1.55
CA HIS A 38 18.92 3.96 2.00
C HIS A 38 17.53 3.81 1.38
N PHE A 39 16.70 2.98 2.00
CA PHE A 39 15.32 2.70 1.56
C PHE A 39 14.27 3.26 2.51
N ILE A 40 14.59 3.40 3.80
CA ILE A 40 13.74 3.96 4.84
C ILE A 40 14.07 5.45 4.98
N ASP A 41 13.28 6.31 4.31
CA ASP A 41 13.51 7.75 4.35
C ASP A 41 12.24 8.57 4.06
N GLY A 42 12.31 9.90 4.28
CA GLY A 42 11.21 10.83 4.10
C GLY A 42 9.96 10.41 4.86
N ASP A 43 8.79 10.56 4.23
CA ASP A 43 7.51 10.07 4.76
C ASP A 43 7.46 8.54 4.90
N GLY A 44 8.28 7.83 4.13
CA GLY A 44 8.42 6.38 4.23
C GLY A 44 8.98 5.93 5.58
N SER A 45 9.83 6.73 6.23
CA SER A 45 10.31 6.42 7.59
C SER A 45 9.18 6.52 8.61
N GLY A 46 8.30 7.50 8.47
CA GLY A 46 7.08 7.61 9.28
C GLY A 46 6.13 6.42 9.09
N HIS A 47 5.93 5.93 7.86
CA HIS A 47 5.16 4.70 7.65
C HIS A 47 5.82 3.46 8.28
N TYR A 48 7.15 3.37 8.21
CA TYR A 48 7.94 2.26 8.75
C TYR A 48 8.00 2.24 10.28
N ALA A 49 8.01 3.42 10.91
CA ALA A 49 8.24 3.64 12.33
C ALA A 49 7.33 2.82 13.26
N TRP A 50 6.14 2.42 12.82
CA TRP A 50 5.27 1.53 13.57
C TRP A 50 5.93 0.19 13.92
N LEU A 51 6.76 -0.33 13.01
CA LEU A 51 7.45 -1.60 13.21
C LEU A 51 8.53 -1.47 14.28
N SER A 52 9.33 -0.40 14.24
CA SER A 52 10.31 -0.13 15.30
C SER A 52 9.63 0.14 16.65
N ALA A 53 8.55 0.92 16.67
CA ALA A 53 7.82 1.23 17.90
C ALA A 53 7.33 -0.05 18.61
N LEU A 54 6.69 -0.95 17.86
CA LEU A 54 6.07 -2.16 18.43
C LEU A 54 7.07 -3.28 18.73
N PHE A 55 8.00 -3.55 17.82
CA PHE A 55 8.85 -4.74 17.89
C PHE A 55 10.24 -4.50 18.48
N ILE A 56 10.73 -3.25 18.47
CA ILE A 56 12.04 -2.90 19.04
C ILE A 56 11.85 -2.19 20.37
N ASN A 57 10.99 -1.17 20.41
CA ASN A 57 10.80 -0.32 21.59
C ASN A 57 9.64 -0.76 22.49
N HIS A 58 8.82 -1.72 22.03
CA HIS A 58 7.67 -2.24 22.77
C HIS A 58 6.71 -1.17 23.31
N SER A 59 6.54 -0.08 22.54
CA SER A 59 5.79 1.10 22.96
C SER A 59 4.89 1.62 21.84
N LEU A 60 3.77 2.23 22.25
CA LEU A 60 2.92 3.05 21.36
C LEU A 60 3.30 4.54 21.43
N ASP A 61 4.26 4.93 22.28
CA ASP A 61 4.86 6.25 22.27
C ASP A 61 6.07 6.26 21.32
N PHE A 62 6.04 7.15 20.34
CA PHE A 62 7.07 7.27 19.30
C PHE A 62 8.33 8.02 19.74
N ASN A 63 8.44 8.49 20.98
CA ASN A 63 9.61 9.23 21.48
C ASN A 63 10.93 8.48 21.21
N GLU A 64 11.01 7.20 21.55
CA GLU A 64 12.24 6.43 21.34
C GLU A 64 12.56 6.24 19.86
N VAL A 65 11.53 6.10 19.01
CA VAL A 65 11.72 6.03 17.56
C VAL A 65 12.24 7.35 17.01
N PHE A 66 11.65 8.47 17.44
CA PHE A 66 12.05 9.81 17.04
C PHE A 66 13.51 10.09 17.41
N GLU A 67 13.92 9.82 18.66
CA GLU A 67 15.30 10.02 19.09
C GLU A 67 16.28 9.11 18.33
N ALA A 68 15.88 7.86 18.07
CA ALA A 68 16.67 6.91 17.29
C ALA A 68 16.85 7.37 15.83
N GLU A 69 15.82 7.94 15.20
CA GLU A 69 15.93 8.51 13.85
C GLU A 69 16.78 9.78 13.84
N LYS A 70 16.60 10.66 14.84
CA LYS A 70 17.37 11.91 14.99
C LYS A 70 18.86 11.64 15.12
N GLN A 71 19.25 10.64 15.92
CA GLN A 71 20.65 10.23 16.05
C GLN A 71 21.25 9.74 14.72
N ARG A 72 20.45 9.10 13.86
CA ARG A 72 20.91 8.58 12.56
C ARG A 72 20.94 9.62 11.44
N LYS A 73 20.01 10.58 11.46
CA LYS A 73 19.81 11.57 10.39
C LYS A 73 20.47 12.93 10.67
N GLY A 74 20.94 13.17 11.90
CA GLY A 74 21.67 14.39 12.28
C GLY A 74 20.75 15.52 12.78
N LEU A 75 21.37 16.68 13.07
CA LEU A 75 20.73 17.80 13.77
C LEU A 75 19.60 18.48 12.97
N ASP A 76 19.61 18.38 11.64
CA ASP A 76 18.60 19.00 10.77
C ASP A 76 17.31 18.17 10.67
N TYR A 77 17.27 16.98 11.29
CA TYR A 77 16.07 16.14 11.29
C TYR A 77 14.97 16.75 12.16
N GLN A 78 13.93 17.26 11.50
CA GLN A 78 12.79 17.92 12.15
C GLN A 78 11.73 16.94 12.68
N GLY A 79 11.78 15.66 12.31
CA GLY A 79 10.77 14.68 12.71
C GLY A 79 9.35 15.08 12.38
N HIS A 80 9.10 15.63 11.18
CA HIS A 80 7.79 16.16 10.73
C HIS A 80 6.67 15.12 10.68
N ASN A 81 6.98 13.87 10.99
CA ASN A 81 6.08 12.73 11.11
C ASN A 81 5.46 12.62 12.51
N TYR A 82 6.05 13.28 13.51
CA TYR A 82 5.71 13.11 14.92
C TYR A 82 5.27 14.40 15.58
N HIS A 83 4.31 14.29 16.50
CA HIS A 83 3.89 15.39 17.35
C HIS A 83 3.33 14.87 18.68
N LYS A 84 3.29 15.74 19.69
CA LYS A 84 2.84 15.37 21.04
C LYS A 84 1.35 15.61 21.23
N ILE A 85 0.68 14.67 21.88
CA ILE A 85 -0.69 14.78 22.36
C ILE A 85 -0.73 14.24 23.78
N ASN A 86 -1.16 15.07 24.73
CA ASN A 86 -1.29 14.69 26.15
C ASN A 86 -0.02 14.04 26.74
N GLY A 87 1.17 14.45 26.27
CA GLY A 87 2.46 13.90 26.70
C GLY A 87 2.98 12.72 25.87
N THR A 88 2.12 12.05 25.10
CA THR A 88 2.48 10.94 24.21
C THR A 88 2.95 11.47 22.86
N THR A 89 4.08 10.99 22.35
CA THR A 89 4.50 11.29 20.97
C THR A 89 3.82 10.33 20.01
N ILE A 90 3.06 10.87 19.06
CA ILE A 90 2.29 10.08 18.10
C ILE A 90 2.85 10.24 16.68
N ASN A 91 2.50 9.30 15.82
CA ASN A 91 2.87 9.31 14.41
C ASN A 91 1.67 9.73 13.55
N LYS A 92 1.87 10.68 12.63
CA LYS A 92 0.80 11.16 11.76
C LYS A 92 0.33 10.13 10.74
N PHE A 93 1.15 9.13 10.42
CA PHE A 93 0.83 8.14 9.40
C PHE A 93 0.07 6.94 9.96
N PRO A 94 -0.96 6.46 9.23
CA PRO A 94 -1.64 5.20 9.53
C PRO A 94 -0.70 3.97 9.47
N PRO A 95 -1.00 2.89 10.23
CA PRO A 95 -0.14 1.71 10.39
C PRO A 95 -0.26 0.69 9.24
N GLY A 96 -1.18 0.85 8.29
CA GLY A 96 -1.44 -0.19 7.28
C GLY A 96 -0.26 -0.47 6.35
N THR A 97 0.58 0.53 6.05
CA THR A 97 1.82 0.32 5.29
C THR A 97 2.78 -0.58 6.07
N ALA A 98 3.01 -0.27 7.36
CA ALA A 98 3.83 -1.09 8.24
C ALA A 98 3.32 -2.52 8.35
N PHE A 99 2.00 -2.72 8.44
CA PHE A 99 1.39 -4.05 8.48
C PHE A 99 1.80 -4.92 7.28
N LEU A 100 1.90 -4.32 6.09
CA LEU A 100 2.32 -5.04 4.88
C LEU A 100 3.84 -5.24 4.78
N ILE A 101 4.64 -4.38 5.40
CA ILE A 101 6.10 -4.53 5.51
C ILE A 101 6.46 -5.57 6.59
N MET A 102 5.62 -5.74 7.61
CA MET A 102 5.87 -6.54 8.81
C MET A 102 6.49 -7.93 8.56
N PRO A 103 6.02 -8.76 7.61
CA PRO A 103 6.63 -10.08 7.39
C PRO A 103 8.11 -10.01 7.00
N PHE A 104 8.49 -8.99 6.22
CA PHE A 104 9.87 -8.78 5.77
C PHE A 104 10.73 -8.16 6.87
N PHE A 105 10.13 -7.32 7.71
CA PHE A 105 10.77 -6.78 8.90
C PHE A 105 11.10 -7.87 9.92
N LEU A 106 10.15 -8.77 10.22
CA LEU A 106 10.38 -9.89 11.14
C LEU A 106 11.45 -10.85 10.61
N LEU A 107 11.48 -11.08 9.30
CA LEU A 107 12.56 -11.84 8.67
C LEU A 107 13.92 -11.13 8.83
N ALA A 108 13.97 -9.81 8.65
CA ALA A 108 15.18 -9.01 8.88
C ALA A 108 15.63 -9.06 10.35
N MET A 109 14.70 -9.02 11.31
CA MET A 109 15.01 -9.21 12.74
C MET A 109 15.64 -10.58 12.99
N LEU A 110 15.03 -11.65 12.49
CA LEU A 110 15.51 -13.02 12.67
C LEU A 110 16.90 -13.20 12.06
N LEU A 111 17.11 -12.72 10.83
CA LEU A 111 18.41 -12.80 10.16
C LEU A 111 19.47 -11.95 10.89
N SER A 112 19.10 -10.77 11.39
CA SER A 112 20.01 -9.93 12.17
C SER A 112 20.48 -10.67 13.42
N TYR A 113 19.56 -11.31 14.14
CA TYR A 113 19.87 -12.13 15.30
C TYR A 113 20.80 -13.31 14.94
N ILE A 114 20.49 -14.07 13.88
CA ILE A 114 21.29 -15.23 13.44
C ILE A 114 22.72 -14.82 13.06
N PHE A 115 22.89 -13.68 12.39
CA PHE A 115 24.18 -13.20 11.92
C PHE A 115 24.93 -12.33 12.95
N GLY A 116 24.41 -12.17 14.17
CA GLY A 116 25.03 -11.34 15.20
C GLY A 116 25.06 -9.84 14.87
N LEU A 117 24.17 -9.38 14.00
CA LEU A 117 23.98 -7.97 13.67
C LEU A 117 23.10 -7.30 14.72
N GLN A 118 23.23 -5.98 14.85
CA GLN A 118 22.39 -5.20 15.75
C GLN A 118 20.92 -5.29 15.32
N VAL A 119 20.03 -5.77 16.21
CA VAL A 119 18.58 -5.83 15.97
C VAL A 119 17.96 -4.47 16.33
N ASP A 120 18.30 -3.44 15.55
CA ASP A 120 17.91 -2.04 15.83
C ASP A 120 16.73 -1.55 14.99
N GLY A 121 16.28 -2.35 14.03
CA GLY A 121 15.25 -1.94 13.07
C GLY A 121 15.77 -1.11 11.90
N TYR A 122 17.07 -0.88 11.75
CA TYR A 122 17.60 0.04 10.73
C TYR A 122 18.84 -0.46 9.97
N ASN A 123 19.49 -1.52 10.45
CA ASN A 123 20.61 -2.13 9.74
C ASN A 123 20.24 -2.53 8.29
N PHE A 124 21.24 -2.87 7.47
CA PHE A 124 21.03 -3.14 6.06
C PHE A 124 19.97 -4.22 5.76
N LEU A 125 19.80 -5.24 6.60
CA LEU A 125 18.77 -6.27 6.41
C LEU A 125 17.36 -5.68 6.49
N PHE A 126 17.12 -4.72 7.38
CA PHE A 126 15.84 -4.02 7.49
C PHE A 126 15.58 -3.16 6.24
N GLN A 127 16.60 -2.45 5.77
CA GLN A 127 16.54 -1.62 4.57
C GLN A 127 16.17 -2.48 3.34
N TYR A 128 16.88 -3.58 3.13
CA TYR A 128 16.55 -4.53 2.05
C TYR A 128 15.19 -5.20 2.25
N GLY A 129 14.80 -5.50 3.50
CA GLY A 129 13.48 -6.02 3.83
C GLY A 129 12.36 -5.13 3.31
N VAL A 130 12.48 -3.81 3.49
CA VAL A 130 11.52 -2.82 2.95
C VAL A 130 11.53 -2.80 1.41
N GLY A 131 12.71 -2.82 0.79
CA GLY A 131 12.82 -2.89 -0.67
C GLY A 131 12.16 -4.14 -1.26
N ILE A 132 12.41 -5.31 -0.66
CA ILE A 132 11.82 -6.59 -1.07
C ILE A 132 10.29 -6.58 -0.82
N ALA A 133 9.84 -5.98 0.29
CA ALA A 133 8.41 -5.82 0.58
C ALA A 133 7.71 -5.03 -0.53
N ALA A 134 8.28 -3.89 -0.95
CA ALA A 134 7.73 -3.07 -2.02
C ALA A 134 7.64 -3.83 -3.35
N VAL A 135 8.69 -4.57 -3.73
CA VAL A 135 8.69 -5.41 -4.94
C VAL A 135 7.62 -6.50 -4.88
N PHE A 136 7.51 -7.18 -3.74
CA PHE A 136 6.51 -8.22 -3.53
C PHE A 136 5.09 -7.64 -3.66
N TRP A 137 4.79 -6.54 -2.97
CA TRP A 137 3.46 -5.94 -3.04
C TRP A 137 3.17 -5.31 -4.41
N CYS A 138 4.17 -4.77 -5.10
CA CYS A 138 4.04 -4.36 -6.50
C CYS A 138 3.62 -5.53 -7.39
N TRP A 139 4.30 -6.68 -7.26
CA TRP A 139 3.93 -7.91 -7.96
C TRP A 139 2.49 -8.36 -7.65
N VAL A 140 2.07 -8.34 -6.37
CA VAL A 140 0.68 -8.64 -5.98
C VAL A 140 -0.28 -7.69 -6.67
N GLY A 141 -0.01 -6.38 -6.65
CA GLY A 141 -0.86 -5.38 -7.29
C GLY A 141 -0.98 -5.60 -8.81
N LEU A 142 0.14 -5.78 -9.50
CA LEU A 142 0.19 -6.02 -10.94
C LEU A 142 -0.50 -7.34 -11.32
N LEU A 143 -0.35 -8.39 -10.52
CA LEU A 143 -1.04 -9.67 -10.71
C LEU A 143 -2.56 -9.52 -10.60
N TYR A 144 -3.05 -8.81 -9.59
CA TYR A 144 -4.49 -8.61 -9.41
C TYR A 144 -5.07 -7.61 -10.40
N LEU A 145 -4.30 -6.62 -10.84
CA LEU A 145 -4.66 -5.76 -11.96
C LEU A 145 -4.79 -6.57 -13.26
N PHE A 146 -3.83 -7.44 -13.57
CA PHE A 146 -3.93 -8.36 -14.71
C PHE A 146 -5.20 -9.21 -14.63
N LYS A 147 -5.48 -9.83 -13.47
CA LYS A 147 -6.68 -10.66 -13.26
C LYS A 147 -7.97 -9.84 -13.39
N LEU A 148 -7.97 -8.57 -12.96
CA LEU A 148 -9.09 -7.65 -13.13
C LEU A 148 -9.34 -7.38 -14.62
N LEU A 149 -8.31 -7.02 -15.39
CA LEU A 149 -8.43 -6.80 -16.84
C LEU A 149 -8.96 -8.05 -17.57
N LYS A 150 -8.45 -9.24 -17.21
CA LYS A 150 -8.95 -10.51 -17.76
C LYS A 150 -10.43 -10.77 -17.43
N SER A 151 -10.96 -10.23 -16.33
CA SER A 151 -12.38 -10.37 -15.99
C SER A 151 -13.32 -9.57 -16.90
N TYR A 152 -12.78 -8.58 -17.63
CA TYR A 152 -13.47 -7.85 -18.70
C TYR A 152 -13.24 -8.48 -20.08
N LYS A 153 -12.71 -9.71 -20.14
CA LYS A 153 -12.45 -10.46 -21.37
C LYS A 153 -11.43 -9.79 -22.30
N LEU A 154 -10.59 -8.87 -21.79
CA LEU A 154 -9.46 -8.33 -22.55
C LEU A 154 -8.51 -9.47 -22.94
N ASN A 155 -7.93 -9.38 -24.13
CA ASN A 155 -6.93 -10.36 -24.56
C ASN A 155 -5.68 -10.30 -23.66
N THR A 156 -4.89 -11.38 -23.65
CA THR A 156 -3.75 -11.50 -22.73
C THR A 156 -2.65 -10.50 -23.04
N GLN A 157 -2.34 -10.27 -24.33
CA GLN A 157 -1.30 -9.33 -24.74
C GLN A 157 -1.61 -7.90 -24.30
N ALA A 158 -2.82 -7.40 -24.59
CA ALA A 158 -3.28 -6.09 -24.16
C ALA A 158 -3.25 -5.94 -22.63
N SER A 159 -3.64 -7.00 -21.90
CA SER A 159 -3.60 -6.99 -20.43
C SER A 159 -2.16 -6.90 -19.90
N LEU A 160 -1.21 -7.59 -20.53
CA LEU A 160 0.21 -7.52 -20.16
C LEU A 160 0.83 -6.16 -20.50
N ILE A 161 0.53 -5.63 -21.68
CA ILE A 161 0.99 -4.29 -22.10
C ILE A 161 0.47 -3.24 -21.10
N PHE A 162 -0.80 -3.32 -20.72
CA PHE A 162 -1.39 -2.40 -19.74
C PHE A 162 -0.69 -2.48 -18.39
N VAL A 163 -0.46 -3.69 -17.88
CA VAL A 163 0.22 -3.90 -16.59
C VAL A 163 1.67 -3.41 -16.63
N ALA A 164 2.38 -3.63 -17.73
CA ALA A 164 3.73 -3.11 -17.94
C ALA A 164 3.72 -1.57 -18.01
N ALA A 165 2.78 -0.97 -18.74
CA ALA A 165 2.63 0.49 -18.82
C ALA A 165 2.26 1.10 -17.46
N ALA A 166 1.39 0.45 -16.68
CA ALA A 166 1.07 0.89 -15.33
C ALA A 166 2.30 0.94 -14.42
N LEU A 167 3.24 -0.01 -14.56
CA LEU A 167 4.50 0.02 -13.83
C LEU A 167 5.46 1.10 -14.35
N LEU A 168 5.73 1.10 -15.66
CA LEU A 168 6.83 1.85 -16.26
C LEU A 168 6.48 3.30 -16.64
N SER A 169 5.20 3.58 -16.87
CA SER A 169 4.72 4.88 -17.36
C SER A 169 3.99 5.69 -16.28
N THR A 170 4.08 5.26 -15.02
CA THR A 170 3.50 5.95 -13.86
C THR A 170 4.53 6.07 -12.74
N ASN A 171 4.17 6.74 -11.64
CA ASN A 171 5.01 6.82 -10.45
C ASN A 171 5.22 5.46 -9.75
N LEU A 172 4.51 4.40 -10.15
CA LEU A 172 4.62 3.09 -9.52
C LEU A 172 6.06 2.54 -9.57
N PHE A 173 6.80 2.77 -10.66
CA PHE A 173 8.22 2.41 -10.75
C PHE A 173 9.04 3.07 -9.64
N ALA A 174 8.91 4.38 -9.48
CA ALA A 174 9.64 5.14 -8.48
C ALA A 174 9.30 4.66 -7.05
N TYR A 175 8.01 4.49 -6.75
CA TYR A 175 7.56 3.99 -5.46
C TYR A 175 7.87 2.51 -5.20
N THR A 176 8.23 1.74 -6.22
CA THR A 176 8.65 0.33 -6.04
C THR A 176 10.15 0.21 -5.86
N PHE A 177 10.95 0.91 -6.66
CA PHE A 177 12.39 0.65 -6.76
C PHE A 177 13.29 1.77 -6.22
N LEU A 178 12.79 3.01 -6.19
CA LEU A 178 13.60 4.17 -5.78
C LEU A 178 13.30 4.56 -4.34
N ILE A 179 12.02 4.66 -3.98
CA ILE A 179 11.52 5.08 -2.66
C ILE A 179 10.50 4.08 -2.09
N PRO A 180 10.93 2.82 -1.80
CA PRO A 180 10.05 1.68 -1.49
C PRO A 180 9.34 1.75 -0.13
N SER A 181 9.75 2.63 0.77
CA SER A 181 9.15 2.78 2.10
C SER A 181 7.83 3.56 2.10
N PHE A 182 7.51 4.26 1.01
CA PHE A 182 6.29 5.06 0.91
C PHE A 182 5.03 4.20 0.72
N SER A 183 3.88 4.68 1.17
CA SER A 183 2.60 3.96 1.15
C SER A 183 2.01 3.66 -0.24
N HIS A 184 2.57 4.20 -1.32
CA HIS A 184 1.91 4.21 -2.64
C HIS A 184 1.87 2.84 -3.31
N VAL A 185 2.96 2.07 -3.31
CA VAL A 185 3.01 0.73 -3.91
C VAL A 185 2.09 -0.25 -3.16
N TYR A 186 2.05 -0.13 -1.83
CA TYR A 186 1.17 -0.90 -0.96
C TYR A 186 -0.31 -0.54 -1.16
N SER A 187 -0.61 0.77 -1.32
CA SER A 187 -1.94 1.24 -1.69
C SER A 187 -2.39 0.67 -3.04
N PHE A 188 -1.52 0.73 -4.04
CA PHE A 188 -1.79 0.17 -5.37
C PHE A 188 -2.11 -1.34 -5.29
N ALA A 189 -1.35 -2.10 -4.49
CA ALA A 189 -1.59 -3.51 -4.28
C ALA A 189 -2.96 -3.78 -3.65
N ALA A 190 -3.24 -3.16 -2.50
CA ALA A 190 -4.48 -3.35 -1.75
C ALA A 190 -5.71 -2.95 -2.58
N ILE A 191 -5.63 -1.82 -3.32
CA ILE A 191 -6.69 -1.35 -4.22
C ILE A 191 -6.90 -2.35 -5.37
N SER A 192 -5.83 -2.83 -6.01
CA SER A 192 -5.95 -3.79 -7.12
C SER A 192 -6.61 -5.10 -6.67
N VAL A 193 -6.24 -5.59 -5.48
CA VAL A 193 -6.89 -6.76 -4.85
C VAL A 193 -8.37 -6.49 -4.59
N LEU A 194 -8.70 -5.35 -3.98
CA LEU A 194 -10.07 -4.93 -3.70
C LEU A 194 -10.91 -4.91 -4.98
N LEU A 195 -10.48 -4.17 -6.01
CA LEU A 195 -11.22 -4.01 -7.27
C LEU A 195 -11.47 -5.36 -7.95
N TYR A 196 -10.46 -6.25 -7.97
CA TYR A 196 -10.62 -7.59 -8.52
C TYR A 196 -11.69 -8.40 -7.79
N PHE A 197 -11.66 -8.44 -6.45
CA PHE A 197 -12.62 -9.24 -5.70
C PHE A 197 -14.02 -8.65 -5.71
N VAL A 198 -14.16 -7.33 -5.73
CA VAL A 198 -15.44 -6.67 -5.96
C VAL A 198 -16.01 -7.07 -7.33
N ARG A 199 -15.22 -6.98 -8.40
CA ARG A 199 -15.65 -7.40 -9.74
C ARG A 199 -16.05 -8.87 -9.78
N LYS A 200 -15.28 -9.75 -9.15
CA LYS A 200 -15.62 -11.18 -9.04
C LYS A 200 -16.86 -11.43 -8.20
N TYR A 201 -17.18 -10.56 -7.25
CA TYR A 201 -18.43 -10.64 -6.49
C TYR A 201 -19.63 -10.21 -7.36
N PHE A 202 -19.53 -9.12 -8.14
CA PHE A 202 -20.58 -8.74 -9.09
C PHE A 202 -20.90 -9.84 -10.11
N LEU A 203 -19.88 -10.54 -10.60
CA LEU A 203 -20.03 -11.60 -11.62
C LEU A 203 -20.57 -12.92 -11.08
N GLY A 204 -20.37 -13.24 -9.80
CA GLY A 204 -20.64 -14.61 -9.31
C GLY A 204 -21.15 -14.72 -7.89
N GLN A 205 -21.27 -13.61 -7.16
CA GLN A 205 -21.87 -13.49 -5.83
C GLN A 205 -21.38 -14.51 -4.78
N LYS A 206 -20.15 -15.00 -4.94
CA LYS A 206 -19.52 -15.95 -4.00
C LYS A 206 -19.12 -15.23 -2.72
N LEU A 207 -19.45 -15.84 -1.56
CA LEU A 207 -19.14 -15.26 -0.26
C LEU A 207 -17.63 -15.03 -0.05
N SER A 208 -16.77 -15.92 -0.55
CA SER A 208 -15.32 -15.76 -0.46
C SER A 208 -14.84 -14.46 -1.13
N HIS A 209 -15.39 -14.08 -2.28
CA HIS A 209 -15.04 -12.82 -2.94
C HIS A 209 -15.46 -11.60 -2.10
N LEU A 210 -16.63 -11.67 -1.46
CA LEU A 210 -17.09 -10.61 -0.56
C LEU A 210 -16.18 -10.48 0.68
N ILE A 211 -15.78 -11.60 1.27
CA ILE A 211 -14.85 -11.64 2.41
C ILE A 211 -13.50 -11.01 2.02
N PHE A 212 -12.91 -11.42 0.91
CA PHE A 212 -11.64 -10.84 0.45
C PHE A 212 -11.76 -9.37 0.09
N ALA A 213 -12.87 -8.94 -0.52
CA ALA A 213 -13.13 -7.52 -0.77
C ALA A 213 -13.25 -6.70 0.53
N ALA A 214 -13.96 -7.23 1.53
CA ALA A 214 -14.11 -6.57 2.84
C ALA A 214 -12.76 -6.39 3.56
N ILE A 215 -11.96 -7.45 3.62
CA ILE A 215 -10.62 -7.40 4.22
C ILE A 215 -9.72 -6.41 3.46
N ALA A 216 -9.72 -6.47 2.12
CA ALA A 216 -8.95 -5.55 1.30
C ALA A 216 -9.39 -4.09 1.48
N LEU A 217 -10.70 -3.83 1.65
CA LEU A 217 -11.22 -2.48 1.92
C LEU A 217 -10.72 -1.94 3.27
N GLY A 218 -10.74 -2.78 4.31
CA GLY A 218 -10.19 -2.41 5.62
C GLY A 218 -8.68 -2.11 5.54
N LEU A 219 -7.94 -2.91 4.78
CA LEU A 219 -6.52 -2.67 4.52
C LEU A 219 -6.27 -1.37 3.72
N VAL A 220 -7.08 -1.07 2.71
CA VAL A 220 -7.03 0.19 1.96
C VAL A 220 -7.17 1.38 2.91
N PHE A 221 -8.14 1.31 3.82
CA PHE A 221 -8.35 2.33 4.84
C PHE A 221 -7.15 2.45 5.80
N MET A 222 -6.64 1.33 6.30
CA MET A 222 -5.49 1.32 7.21
C MET A 222 -4.21 1.88 6.57
N ILE A 223 -4.00 1.69 5.27
CA ILE A 223 -2.82 2.21 4.57
C ILE A 223 -2.95 3.74 4.46
N ARG A 224 -4.08 4.21 3.93
CA ARG A 224 -4.40 5.63 3.77
C ARG A 224 -5.92 5.81 3.82
N PRO A 225 -6.50 6.42 4.87
CA PRO A 225 -7.94 6.63 4.98
C PRO A 225 -8.56 7.34 3.76
N VAL A 226 -7.83 8.29 3.15
CA VAL A 226 -8.27 8.99 1.93
C VAL A 226 -8.49 8.05 0.73
N ASN A 227 -7.81 6.91 0.67
CA ASN A 227 -7.99 5.95 -0.42
C ASN A 227 -9.38 5.30 -0.42
N ILE A 228 -10.17 5.45 0.65
CA ILE A 228 -11.56 4.98 0.69
C ILE A 228 -12.43 5.61 -0.41
N ILE A 229 -11.98 6.73 -0.99
CA ILE A 229 -12.59 7.34 -2.19
C ILE A 229 -12.74 6.34 -3.35
N ILE A 230 -11.96 5.26 -3.37
CA ILE A 230 -12.08 4.19 -4.36
C ILE A 230 -13.48 3.53 -4.38
N ILE A 231 -14.25 3.63 -3.29
CA ILE A 231 -15.65 3.15 -3.24
C ILE A 231 -16.52 3.82 -4.32
N ILE A 232 -16.19 5.05 -4.73
CA ILE A 232 -16.92 5.76 -5.80
C ILE A 232 -16.77 5.03 -7.15
N ALA A 233 -15.71 4.24 -7.35
CA ALA A 233 -15.49 3.47 -8.56
C ALA A 233 -16.26 2.13 -8.60
N LEU A 234 -16.90 1.69 -7.50
CA LEU A 234 -17.59 0.38 -7.47
C LEU A 234 -18.69 0.21 -8.52
N PRO A 235 -19.50 1.23 -8.89
CA PRO A 235 -20.50 1.09 -9.96
C PRO A 235 -19.87 0.71 -11.30
N MET A 236 -18.65 1.18 -11.60
CA MET A 236 -17.94 0.86 -12.83
C MET A 236 -17.48 -0.61 -12.87
N LEU A 237 -17.44 -1.29 -11.73
CA LEU A 237 -17.09 -2.70 -11.62
C LEU A 237 -18.29 -3.64 -11.82
N ALA A 238 -19.52 -3.14 -11.81
CA ALA A 238 -20.70 -3.93 -12.12
C ALA A 238 -20.80 -4.23 -13.63
N GLU A 239 -21.65 -5.17 -14.03
CA GLU A 239 -21.92 -5.38 -15.46
C GLU A 239 -22.78 -4.25 -16.06
N ASN A 240 -23.67 -3.70 -15.26
CA ASN A 240 -24.55 -2.59 -15.58
C ASN A 240 -25.16 -2.01 -14.28
N TRP A 241 -25.90 -0.91 -14.39
CA TRP A 241 -26.53 -0.25 -13.26
C TRP A 241 -27.52 -1.14 -12.48
N LEU A 242 -28.26 -2.01 -13.17
CA LEU A 242 -29.20 -2.93 -12.52
C LEU A 242 -28.46 -3.95 -11.66
N ASN A 243 -27.41 -4.58 -12.21
CA ASN A 243 -26.55 -5.51 -11.47
C ASN A 243 -25.94 -4.85 -10.23
N PHE A 244 -25.51 -3.58 -10.33
CA PHE A 244 -25.04 -2.82 -9.17
C PHE A 244 -26.13 -2.67 -8.10
N LYS A 245 -27.32 -2.20 -8.51
CA LYS A 245 -28.43 -1.94 -7.59
C LYS A 245 -28.91 -3.21 -6.88
N ASP A 246 -29.03 -4.32 -7.62
CA ASP A 246 -29.47 -5.61 -7.10
C ASP A 246 -28.42 -6.23 -6.17
N THR A 247 -27.14 -6.07 -6.48
CA THR A 247 -26.06 -6.66 -5.68
C THR A 247 -25.79 -5.88 -4.41
N VAL A 248 -25.87 -4.55 -4.46
CA VAL A 248 -25.57 -3.66 -3.32
C VAL A 248 -26.84 -3.36 -2.54
N PHE A 249 -27.76 -2.55 -3.08
CA PHE A 249 -28.87 -1.99 -2.31
C PHE A 249 -29.89 -3.02 -1.85
N GLN A 250 -30.24 -3.99 -2.69
CA GLN A 250 -31.23 -5.02 -2.32
C GLN A 250 -30.67 -6.01 -1.28
N LYS A 251 -29.34 -6.13 -1.17
CA LYS A 251 -28.68 -7.11 -0.30
C LYS A 251 -28.04 -6.50 0.94
N LEU A 252 -28.18 -5.18 1.16
CA LEU A 252 -27.66 -4.50 2.36
C LEU A 252 -28.12 -5.14 3.67
N LYS A 253 -29.35 -5.69 3.70
CA LYS A 253 -29.91 -6.35 4.90
C LYS A 253 -29.54 -7.83 5.03
N SER A 254 -28.76 -8.39 4.11
CA SER A 254 -28.40 -9.81 4.15
C SER A 254 -27.30 -10.08 5.19
N LEU A 255 -27.32 -11.26 5.81
CA LEU A 255 -26.27 -11.70 6.74
C LEU A 255 -24.87 -11.68 6.11
N ARG A 256 -24.78 -11.87 4.78
CA ARG A 256 -23.51 -11.80 4.04
C ARG A 256 -22.91 -10.39 4.06
N PHE A 257 -23.74 -9.37 3.89
CA PHE A 257 -23.29 -7.97 3.97
C PHE A 257 -22.97 -7.55 5.40
N LEU A 258 -23.74 -8.03 6.39
CA LEU A 258 -23.39 -7.82 7.80
C LEU A 258 -22.02 -8.41 8.14
N LEU A 259 -21.74 -9.64 7.69
CA LEU A 259 -20.42 -10.26 7.84
C LEU A 259 -19.32 -9.43 7.17
N ALA A 260 -19.57 -8.91 5.96
CA ALA A 260 -18.63 -8.04 5.27
C ALA A 260 -18.32 -6.77 6.07
N ILE A 261 -19.33 -6.12 6.65
CA ILE A 261 -19.16 -4.93 7.50
C ILE A 261 -18.32 -5.27 8.73
N ILE A 262 -18.64 -6.38 9.41
CA ILE A 262 -17.88 -6.85 10.58
C ILE A 262 -16.41 -7.09 10.19
N LEU A 263 -16.15 -7.70 9.03
CA LEU A 263 -14.79 -7.93 8.56
C LEU A 263 -14.04 -6.64 8.23
N VAL A 264 -14.70 -5.62 7.68
CA VAL A 264 -14.10 -4.29 7.50
C VAL A 264 -13.74 -3.68 8.86
N ILE A 265 -14.64 -3.77 9.85
CA ILE A 265 -14.39 -3.27 11.20
C ILE A 265 -13.21 -4.01 11.85
N ILE A 266 -13.17 -5.34 11.77
CA ILE A 266 -12.06 -6.15 12.29
C ILE A 266 -10.76 -5.76 11.60
N ALA A 267 -10.77 -5.66 10.26
CA ALA A 267 -9.59 -5.28 9.50
C ALA A 267 -9.11 -3.86 9.85
N THR A 268 -10.00 -2.90 10.11
CA THR A 268 -9.63 -1.53 10.48
C THR A 268 -9.35 -1.33 11.97
N SER A 269 -9.71 -2.31 12.82
CA SER A 269 -9.61 -2.21 14.27
C SER A 269 -8.21 -1.90 14.81
N PRO A 270 -7.08 -2.37 14.22
CA PRO A 270 -5.77 -2.01 14.75
C PRO A 270 -5.53 -0.50 14.68
N TYR A 271 -5.96 0.18 13.61
CA TYR A 271 -5.85 1.63 13.49
C TYR A 271 -6.71 2.35 14.54
N LEU A 272 -7.96 1.92 14.70
CA LEU A 272 -8.90 2.54 15.65
C LEU A 272 -8.44 2.37 17.10
N LEU A 273 -7.95 1.17 17.44
CA LEU A 273 -7.45 0.86 18.78
C LEU A 273 -6.20 1.68 19.10
N ILE A 274 -5.23 1.73 18.18
CA ILE A 274 -4.00 2.50 18.36
C ILE A 274 -4.31 3.99 18.57
N ASN A 275 -5.18 4.57 17.74
CA ASN A 275 -5.60 5.96 17.93
C ASN A 275 -6.22 6.19 19.30
N TYR A 276 -7.12 5.31 19.72
CA TYR A 276 -7.75 5.43 21.04
C TYR A 276 -6.73 5.35 22.18
N LEU A 277 -5.78 4.42 22.10
CA LEU A 277 -4.73 4.24 23.11
C LEU A 277 -3.76 5.44 23.16
N GLN A 278 -3.48 6.07 22.03
CA GLN A 278 -2.53 7.19 21.96
C GLN A 278 -3.16 8.55 22.26
N THR A 279 -4.43 8.76 21.83
CA THR A 279 -5.04 10.09 21.81
C THR A 279 -6.36 10.17 22.58
N SER A 280 -6.84 9.08 23.17
CA SER A 280 -8.19 8.97 23.78
C SER A 280 -9.34 9.25 22.80
N HIS A 281 -9.09 9.17 21.49
CA HIS A 281 -10.07 9.38 20.42
C HIS A 281 -10.02 8.23 19.42
N ILE A 282 -11.19 7.73 19.01
CA ILE A 282 -11.30 6.61 18.04
C ILE A 282 -10.82 7.05 16.64
N PHE A 283 -11.15 8.28 16.26
CA PHE A 283 -10.70 8.90 15.02
C PHE A 283 -9.84 10.11 15.35
N TYR A 284 -8.58 10.05 14.93
CA TYR A 284 -7.66 11.16 15.00
C TYR A 284 -7.06 11.43 13.61
N PHE A 285 -7.07 12.68 13.17
CA PHE A 285 -6.44 13.08 11.92
C PHE A 285 -5.02 13.55 12.23
N GLY A 286 -4.04 12.71 11.88
CA GLY A 286 -2.62 12.91 12.19
C GLY A 286 -2.00 14.15 11.54
N TYR A 287 -2.54 14.60 10.41
CA TYR A 287 -1.97 15.71 9.67
C TYR A 287 -2.41 17.05 10.27
N GLN A 288 -1.46 17.81 10.80
CA GLN A 288 -1.70 19.13 11.38
C GLN A 288 -1.26 20.22 10.40
N GLY A 289 -2.14 21.16 10.09
CA GLY A 289 -1.84 22.27 9.16
C GLY A 289 -1.80 21.87 7.68
N GLU A 290 -2.09 20.61 7.34
CA GLU A 290 -2.18 20.11 5.97
C GLU A 290 -3.66 19.83 5.61
N GLY A 291 -4.11 20.28 4.44
CA GLY A 291 -5.51 20.12 4.03
C GLY A 291 -5.80 20.58 2.60
N PHE A 292 -7.06 20.45 2.19
CA PHE A 292 -7.52 20.84 0.86
C PHE A 292 -8.06 22.27 0.83
N TYR A 293 -7.60 23.08 -0.11
CA TYR A 293 -8.16 24.39 -0.43
C TYR A 293 -9.33 24.25 -1.42
N TRP A 294 -10.50 23.84 -0.92
CA TRP A 294 -11.68 23.55 -1.77
C TRP A 294 -12.18 24.75 -2.58
N SER A 295 -12.00 25.97 -2.08
CA SER A 295 -12.39 27.21 -2.78
C SER A 295 -11.41 27.64 -3.87
N ARG A 296 -10.21 27.06 -3.89
CA ARG A 296 -9.12 27.41 -4.82
C ARG A 296 -8.37 26.14 -5.25
N PRO A 297 -9.06 25.19 -5.92
CA PRO A 297 -8.46 23.91 -6.21
C PRO A 297 -7.43 24.07 -7.34
N GLU A 298 -6.21 23.60 -7.09
CA GLU A 298 -5.07 23.70 -8.02
C GLU A 298 -5.12 22.65 -9.15
N ILE A 299 -6.30 22.40 -9.73
CA ILE A 299 -6.54 21.29 -10.67
C ILE A 299 -5.68 21.46 -11.94
N LEU A 300 -5.70 22.64 -12.55
CA LEU A 300 -4.93 22.88 -13.79
C LEU A 300 -3.42 22.78 -13.54
N ASN A 301 -2.94 23.27 -12.39
CA ASN A 301 -1.54 23.14 -12.01
C ASN A 301 -1.18 21.67 -11.72
N PHE A 302 -2.05 20.93 -11.03
CA PHE A 302 -1.87 19.50 -10.81
C PHE A 302 -1.83 18.72 -12.13
N LEU A 303 -2.61 19.07 -13.15
CA LEU A 303 -2.63 18.35 -14.41
C LEU A 303 -1.47 18.74 -15.35
N PHE A 304 -1.18 20.04 -15.48
CA PHE A 304 -0.36 20.58 -16.57
C PHE A 304 0.82 21.48 -16.13
N SER A 305 1.08 21.68 -14.83
CA SER A 305 2.22 22.52 -14.41
C SER A 305 3.55 21.82 -14.62
N PHE A 306 4.58 22.50 -15.12
CA PHE A 306 5.94 21.94 -15.15
C PHE A 306 6.49 21.58 -13.77
N ARG A 307 5.95 22.13 -12.66
CA ARG A 307 6.42 21.79 -11.31
C ARG A 307 5.94 20.42 -10.82
N LYS A 308 4.65 20.10 -11.01
CA LYS A 308 4.00 18.90 -10.45
C LYS A 308 2.88 18.33 -11.36
N GLY A 309 2.92 18.61 -12.65
CA GLY A 309 1.88 18.28 -13.63
C GLY A 309 1.79 16.79 -13.91
N TRP A 310 0.68 16.17 -13.54
CA TRP A 310 0.43 14.75 -13.70
C TRP A 310 0.56 14.29 -15.14
N PHE A 311 -0.01 15.01 -16.11
CA PHE A 311 0.10 14.66 -17.52
C PHE A 311 1.45 15.00 -18.15
N ILE A 312 2.24 15.88 -17.53
CA ILE A 312 3.62 16.16 -17.97
C ILE A 312 4.53 14.99 -17.59
N TYR A 313 4.45 14.54 -16.33
CA TYR A 313 5.34 13.49 -15.82
C TYR A 313 4.85 12.08 -16.10
N THR A 314 3.56 11.90 -16.37
CA THR A 314 2.95 10.60 -16.70
C THR A 314 1.94 10.74 -17.86
N PRO A 315 2.42 11.07 -19.09
CA PRO A 315 1.54 11.32 -20.23
C PRO A 315 0.72 10.11 -20.67
N PHE A 316 1.09 8.90 -20.25
CA PHE A 316 0.32 7.69 -20.51
C PHE A 316 -1.13 7.78 -20.03
N TYR A 317 -1.41 8.56 -18.98
CA TYR A 317 -2.79 8.79 -18.51
C TYR A 317 -3.67 9.55 -19.51
N LEU A 318 -3.12 10.19 -20.53
CA LEU A 318 -3.90 10.80 -21.62
C LEU A 318 -4.52 9.76 -22.56
N LEU A 319 -4.07 8.50 -22.50
CA LEU A 319 -4.57 7.40 -23.32
C LEU A 319 -5.68 6.59 -22.65
N LEU A 320 -6.01 6.90 -21.38
CA LEU A 320 -7.01 6.21 -20.56
C LEU A 320 -8.34 6.98 -20.53
#